data_AF-A0A699SXZ0-F1
#
_entry.id   AF-A0A699SXZ0-F1
#
_cell.length_a   1.000
_cell.length_b   1.000
_cell.length_c   1.000
_cell.angle_alpha   90.00
_cell.angle_beta   90.00
_cell.angle_gamma   90.00
#
_symmetry.space_group_name_H-M   'P 1'
#
loop_
_entity.id
_entity.type
_entity.pdbx_description
1 polymer ?
#
loop_
_entity_poly.entity_id
_entity_poly.type
_entity_poly.pdbx_seq_one_letter_code
_entity_poly.pdbx_strand_id
1 'polypeptide(L)'
;AILSGADNRPPMLEKDMYDSWKSRMELYMLNRPHGRMILESVEQGPLIWPSVEVEGVTRLKKYLELSAAEAIQADCDVKATNIILQGLHPEVYSLVSTHKVAKELWERIQMLMQGTSLTKQEREYKL
;
A
#
# COMPACT_ATOMS: atom_id res chain seq x y z
N ALA A 1 -6.32 31.43 17.36
CA ALA A 1 -6.79 30.41 16.40
C ALA A 1 -5.58 29.99 15.56
N ILE A 2 -5.05 28.80 15.79
CA ILE A 2 -4.00 28.25 14.93
C ILE A 2 -4.71 27.43 13.86
N LEU A 3 -4.63 27.90 12.62
CA LEU A 3 -5.03 27.15 11.43
C LEU A 3 -4.09 25.94 11.29
N SER A 4 -4.42 24.85 11.97
CA SER A 4 -3.89 23.53 11.66
C SER A 4 -4.52 23.10 10.34
N GLY A 5 -3.94 23.55 9.22
CA GLY A 5 -4.09 22.82 7.98
C GLY A 5 -3.57 21.41 8.25
N ALA A 6 -4.48 20.45 8.41
CA ALA A 6 -4.12 19.06 8.64
C ALA A 6 -3.17 18.65 7.51
N ASP A 7 -1.92 18.38 7.86
CA ASP A 7 -0.95 17.94 6.88
C ASP A 7 -1.50 16.66 6.25
N ASN A 8 -1.97 16.75 5.01
CA ASN A 8 -2.64 15.67 4.31
C ASN A 8 -1.64 14.66 3.74
N ARG A 9 -0.37 14.76 4.13
CA ARG A 9 0.70 13.86 3.67
C ARG A 9 0.74 12.60 4.55
N PRO A 10 0.96 11.41 3.96
CA PRO A 10 1.26 10.22 4.73
C PRO A 10 2.50 10.43 5.61
N PRO A 11 2.58 9.79 6.79
CA PRO A 11 3.78 9.85 7.61
C PRO A 11 4.99 9.27 6.84
N MET A 12 6.10 9.98 6.87
CA MET A 12 7.35 9.50 6.29
C MET A 12 8.00 8.43 7.19
N LEU A 13 8.58 7.41 6.57
CA LEU A 13 9.27 6.31 7.24
C LEU A 13 10.67 6.73 7.68
N GLU A 14 10.87 6.92 8.98
CA GLU A 14 12.17 7.24 9.56
C GLU A 14 12.98 5.96 9.88
N LYS A 15 14.32 6.06 9.82
CA LYS A 15 15.24 4.97 10.19
C LYS A 15 14.97 4.55 11.63
N ASP A 16 14.93 3.25 11.88
CA ASP A 16 14.71 2.61 13.19
C ASP A 16 13.36 2.92 13.89
N MET A 17 12.43 3.58 13.20
CA MET A 17 11.11 3.96 13.74
C MET A 17 9.94 3.23 13.07
N TYR A 18 10.18 1.99 12.60
CA TYR A 18 9.19 1.23 11.83
C TYR A 18 7.87 1.03 12.58
N ASP A 19 7.90 0.65 13.86
CA ASP A 19 6.66 0.40 14.61
C ASP A 19 5.84 1.69 14.80
N SER A 20 6.50 2.83 15.02
CA SER A 20 5.83 4.14 15.08
C SER A 20 5.26 4.55 13.73
N TRP A 21 6.03 4.39 12.66
CA TRP A 21 5.58 4.67 11.30
C TRP A 21 4.38 3.81 10.93
N LYS A 22 4.43 2.51 11.25
CA LYS A 22 3.36 1.54 11.02
C LYS A 22 2.05 2.01 11.67
N SER A 23 2.06 2.28 12.97
CA SER A 23 0.84 2.73 13.67
C SER A 23 0.30 4.05 13.13
N ARG A 24 1.18 5.01 12.79
CA ARG A 24 0.77 6.29 12.20
C ARG A 24 0.20 6.12 10.79
N MET A 25 0.78 5.22 10.00
CA MET A 25 0.35 4.95 8.62
C MET A 25 -1.00 4.23 8.59
N GLU A 26 -1.21 3.23 9.45
CA GLU A 26 -2.50 2.55 9.62
C GLU A 26 -3.60 3.55 10.03
N LEU A 27 -3.32 4.41 11.02
CA LEU A 27 -4.26 5.45 11.44
C LEU A 27 -4.53 6.46 10.30
N TYR A 28 -3.50 6.83 9.56
CA TYR A 28 -3.64 7.71 8.40
C TYR A 28 -4.54 7.09 7.33
N MET A 29 -4.36 5.81 7.00
CA MET A 29 -5.21 5.07 6.04
C MET A 29 -6.66 5.01 6.52
N LEU A 30 -6.89 4.67 7.80
CA LEU A 30 -8.22 4.61 8.40
C LEU A 30 -8.97 5.95 8.35
N ASN A 31 -8.25 7.07 8.41
CA ASN A 31 -8.82 8.42 8.31
C ASN A 31 -9.11 8.87 6.86
N ARG A 32 -8.83 8.05 5.84
CA ARG A 32 -9.18 8.34 4.44
C ARG A 32 -10.58 7.85 4.10
N PRO A 33 -11.23 8.42 3.06
CA PRO A 33 -12.43 7.82 2.48
C PRO A 33 -12.16 6.36 2.09
N HIS A 34 -13.05 5.48 2.52
CA HIS A 34 -12.91 4.01 2.43
C HIS A 34 -11.69 3.46 3.20
N GLY A 35 -11.27 4.13 4.27
CA GLY A 35 -10.05 3.80 5.01
C GLY A 35 -9.92 2.35 5.49
N ARG A 36 -11.05 1.71 5.82
CA ARG A 36 -11.07 0.27 6.14
C ARG A 36 -10.71 -0.60 4.95
N MET A 37 -11.27 -0.33 3.77
CA MET A 37 -10.94 -1.07 2.53
C MET A 37 -9.48 -0.84 2.13
N ILE A 38 -8.97 0.38 2.31
CA ILE A 38 -7.55 0.71 2.06
C ILE A 38 -6.63 -0.10 2.98
N LEU A 39 -6.94 -0.18 4.29
CA LEU A 39 -6.15 -0.97 5.23
C LEU A 39 -6.23 -2.47 4.90
N GLU A 40 -7.42 -2.98 4.57
CA GLU A 40 -7.62 -4.37 4.16
C GLU A 40 -6.80 -4.73 2.91
N SER A 41 -6.64 -3.81 1.95
CA SER A 41 -5.74 -4.01 0.79
C SER A 41 -4.28 -4.26 1.18
N VAL A 42 -3.83 -3.68 2.30
CA VAL A 42 -2.48 -3.87 2.84
C VAL A 42 -2.36 -5.20 3.57
N GLU A 43 -3.36 -5.56 4.37
CA GLU A 43 -3.35 -6.77 5.21
C GLU A 43 -3.60 -8.04 4.39
N GLN A 44 -4.63 -8.01 3.54
CA GLN A 44 -5.13 -9.18 2.83
C GLN A 44 -4.60 -9.25 1.40
N GLY A 45 -4.39 -8.10 0.77
CA GLY A 45 -4.01 -7.98 -0.63
C GLY A 45 -5.12 -7.36 -1.47
N PRO A 46 -4.88 -7.17 -2.77
CA PRO A 46 -5.79 -6.46 -3.64
C PRO A 46 -6.98 -7.32 -4.03
N LEU A 47 -7.99 -6.69 -4.62
CA LEU A 47 -9.09 -7.37 -5.29
C LEU A 47 -8.56 -8.42 -6.28
N ILE A 48 -9.04 -9.65 -6.14
CA ILE A 48 -8.90 -10.66 -7.19
C ILE A 48 -9.78 -10.21 -8.35
N TRP A 49 -9.15 -9.86 -9.47
CA TRP A 49 -9.86 -9.26 -10.59
C TRP A 49 -10.97 -10.18 -11.10
N PRO A 50 -12.23 -9.73 -11.12
CA PRO A 50 -13.36 -10.60 -11.43
C PRO A 50 -13.42 -10.99 -12.91
N SER A 51 -13.97 -12.17 -13.16
CA SER A 51 -14.26 -12.69 -14.50
C SER A 51 -15.76 -12.68 -14.82
N VAL A 52 -16.07 -12.73 -16.10
CA VAL A 52 -17.43 -12.89 -16.63
C VAL A 52 -17.40 -13.92 -17.76
N GLU A 53 -18.46 -14.73 -17.85
CA GLU A 53 -18.68 -15.63 -18.96
C GLU A 53 -19.55 -14.95 -20.02
N VAL A 54 -19.05 -14.90 -21.25
CA VAL A 54 -19.79 -14.38 -22.40
C VAL A 54 -19.76 -15.46 -23.47
N GLU A 55 -20.93 -15.95 -23.86
CA GLU A 55 -21.07 -16.98 -24.90
C GLU A 55 -20.24 -18.24 -24.65
N GLY A 56 -20.15 -18.68 -23.38
CA GLY A 56 -19.39 -19.87 -22.99
C GLY A 56 -17.87 -19.64 -22.83
N VAL A 57 -17.39 -18.41 -23.02
CA VAL A 57 -15.98 -18.04 -22.83
C VAL A 57 -15.82 -17.19 -21.58
N THR A 58 -15.01 -17.67 -20.63
CA THR A 58 -14.62 -16.88 -19.46
C THR A 58 -13.52 -15.89 -19.82
N ARG A 59 -13.74 -14.61 -19.51
CA ARG A 59 -12.71 -13.56 -19.61
C ARG A 59 -12.74 -12.66 -18.38
N LEU A 60 -11.66 -11.92 -18.16
CA LEU A 60 -11.67 -10.86 -17.14
C LEU A 60 -12.66 -9.76 -17.51
N LYS A 61 -13.34 -9.21 -16.50
CA LYS A 61 -14.20 -8.04 -16.66
C LYS A 61 -13.36 -6.83 -17.08
N LYS A 62 -13.91 -5.93 -17.88
CA LYS A 62 -13.40 -4.57 -18.03
C LYS A 62 -13.79 -3.75 -16.80
N TYR A 63 -13.09 -2.64 -16.56
CA TYR A 63 -13.41 -1.74 -15.44
C TYR A 63 -14.89 -1.31 -15.42
N LEU A 64 -15.46 -0.98 -16.59
CA LEU A 64 -16.86 -0.57 -16.73
C LEU A 64 -17.88 -1.69 -16.45
N GLU A 65 -17.43 -2.95 -16.41
CA GLU A 65 -18.27 -4.12 -16.12
C GLU A 65 -18.22 -4.49 -14.63
N LEU A 66 -17.39 -3.81 -13.83
CA LEU A 66 -17.33 -3.98 -12.39
C LEU A 66 -18.63 -3.48 -11.74
N SER A 67 -19.06 -4.21 -10.72
CA SER A 67 -20.03 -3.68 -9.77
C SER A 67 -19.44 -2.46 -9.04
N ALA A 68 -20.30 -1.64 -8.45
CA ALA A 68 -19.86 -0.48 -7.68
C ALA A 68 -18.88 -0.86 -6.55
N ALA A 69 -19.10 -1.99 -5.87
CA ALA A 69 -18.22 -2.45 -4.79
C ALA A 69 -16.85 -2.91 -5.32
N GLU A 70 -16.80 -3.66 -6.42
CA GLU A 70 -15.55 -4.09 -7.07
C GLU A 70 -14.73 -2.87 -7.54
N ALA A 71 -15.38 -1.88 -8.14
CA ALA A 71 -14.73 -0.65 -8.58
C ALA A 71 -14.15 0.15 -7.40
N ILE A 72 -14.92 0.32 -6.32
CA ILE A 72 -14.45 0.99 -5.09
C ILE A 72 -13.25 0.25 -4.50
N GLN A 73 -13.26 -1.08 -4.46
CA GLN A 73 -12.13 -1.86 -3.96
C GLN A 73 -10.89 -1.68 -4.84
N ALA A 74 -11.03 -1.77 -6.17
CA ALA A 74 -9.92 -1.56 -7.10
C ALA A 74 -9.29 -0.16 -6.93
N ASP A 75 -10.11 0.87 -6.76
CA ASP A 75 -9.65 2.23 -6.47
C ASP A 75 -8.94 2.31 -5.10
N CYS A 76 -9.44 1.61 -4.09
CA CYS A 76 -8.79 1.52 -2.77
C CYS A 76 -7.44 0.79 -2.82
N ASP A 77 -7.30 -0.26 -3.62
CA ASP A 77 -6.04 -1.00 -3.78
C ASP A 77 -4.93 -0.11 -4.39
N VAL A 78 -5.30 0.67 -5.41
CA VAL A 78 -4.40 1.68 -6.01
C VAL A 78 -4.05 2.75 -4.99
N LYS A 79 -5.04 3.20 -4.20
CA LYS A 79 -4.84 4.23 -3.18
C LYS A 79 -3.95 3.75 -2.03
N ALA A 80 -4.10 2.50 -1.57
CA ALA A 80 -3.23 1.88 -0.57
C ALA A 80 -1.77 1.86 -1.06
N THR A 81 -1.56 1.42 -2.30
CA THR A 81 -0.24 1.41 -2.96
C THR A 81 0.37 2.81 -2.99
N ASN A 82 -0.39 3.81 -3.44
CA ASN A 82 0.08 5.20 -3.51
C ASN A 82 0.40 5.79 -2.12
N ILE A 83 -0.42 5.51 -1.11
CA ILE A 83 -0.19 5.98 0.27
C ILE A 83 1.12 5.41 0.81
N ILE A 84 1.36 4.10 0.63
CA ILE A 84 2.60 3.47 1.08
C ILE A 84 3.80 4.13 0.40
N LEU A 85 3.79 4.23 -0.93
CA LEU A 85 4.92 4.77 -1.69
C LEU A 85 5.23 6.23 -1.35
N GLN A 86 4.22 7.05 -1.08
CA GLN A 86 4.40 8.45 -0.64
C GLN A 86 4.98 8.58 0.76
N GLY A 87 4.85 7.54 1.59
CA GLY A 87 5.45 7.47 2.92
C GLY A 87 6.93 7.05 2.92
N LEU A 88 7.57 6.88 1.76
CA LEU A 88 8.94 6.37 1.65
C LEU A 88 9.95 7.45 1.26
N HIS A 89 11.17 7.32 1.78
CA HIS A 89 12.32 8.00 1.22
C HIS A 89 12.73 7.37 -0.13
N PRO A 90 13.35 8.13 -1.05
CA PRO A 90 13.78 7.64 -2.37
C PRO A 90 14.60 6.35 -2.32
N GLU A 91 15.46 6.19 -1.31
CA GLU A 91 16.31 5.03 -1.11
C GLU A 91 15.46 3.77 -0.85
N VAL A 92 14.50 3.85 0.08
CA VAL A 92 13.59 2.74 0.37
C VAL A 92 12.67 2.48 -0.81
N TYR A 93 12.15 3.53 -1.45
CA TYR A 93 11.34 3.43 -2.65
C TYR A 93 12.04 2.60 -3.74
N SER A 94 13.31 2.90 -4.03
CA SER A 94 14.05 2.19 -5.08
C SER A 94 14.16 0.69 -4.81
N LEU A 95 14.33 0.29 -3.54
CA LEU A 95 14.44 -1.11 -3.11
C LEU A 95 13.12 -1.88 -3.22
N VAL A 96 11.98 -1.21 -3.04
CA VAL A 96 10.66 -1.87 -3.05
C VAL A 96 9.91 -1.70 -4.36
N SER A 97 10.35 -0.78 -5.23
CA SER A 97 9.67 -0.36 -6.47
C SER A 97 9.39 -1.46 -7.49
N THR A 98 10.01 -2.63 -7.36
CA THR A 98 9.73 -3.80 -8.21
C THR A 98 8.37 -4.44 -7.92
N HIS A 99 7.80 -4.18 -6.75
CA HIS A 99 6.49 -4.68 -6.33
C HIS A 99 5.42 -3.64 -6.64
N LYS A 100 4.22 -4.11 -7.01
CA LYS A 100 3.14 -3.23 -7.50
C LYS A 100 1.91 -3.23 -6.60
N VAL A 101 1.92 -4.07 -5.56
CA VAL A 101 0.77 -4.32 -4.70
C VAL A 101 1.07 -3.84 -3.29
N ALA A 102 0.12 -3.15 -2.67
CA ALA A 102 0.24 -2.56 -1.34
C ALA A 102 0.76 -3.55 -0.28
N LYS A 103 0.20 -4.77 -0.25
CA LYS A 103 0.63 -5.84 0.67
C LYS A 103 2.10 -6.25 0.48
N GLU A 104 2.52 -6.52 -0.75
CA GLU A 104 3.91 -6.90 -1.05
C GLU A 104 4.89 -5.78 -0.68
N LEU A 105 4.54 -4.53 -1.00
CA LEU A 105 5.32 -3.36 -0.60
C LEU A 105 5.46 -3.29 0.92
N TRP A 106 4.35 -3.44 1.64
CA TRP A 106 4.30 -3.38 3.10
C TRP A 106 5.16 -4.47 3.75
N GLU A 107 5.01 -5.72 3.32
CA GLU A 107 5.80 -6.86 3.78
C GLU A 107 7.29 -6.65 3.49
N ARG A 108 7.63 -6.09 2.31
CA ARG A 108 9.02 -5.80 1.96
C ARG A 108 9.61 -4.71 2.85
N ILE A 109 8.88 -3.62 3.11
CA ILE A 109 9.31 -2.56 4.03
C ILE A 109 9.53 -3.13 5.43
N GLN A 110 8.62 -3.99 5.91
CA GLN A 110 8.76 -4.67 7.19
C GLN A 110 10.07 -5.47 7.26
N MET A 111 10.35 -6.28 6.24
CA MET A 111 11.58 -7.08 6.16
C MET A 111 12.84 -6.20 6.12
N LEU A 112 12.82 -5.10 5.36
CA LEU A 112 13.92 -4.14 5.26
C LEU A 112 14.24 -3.52 6.62
N MET A 113 13.23 -3.05 7.34
CA MET A 113 13.42 -2.36 8.62
C MET A 113 13.77 -3.33 9.76
N GLN A 114 13.08 -4.47 9.83
CA GLN A 114 13.29 -5.44 10.92
C GLN A 114 14.47 -6.40 10.67
N GLY A 115 15.05 -6.42 9.45
CA GLY A 115 16.32 -7.10 9.14
C GLY A 115 16.25 -8.62 9.00
N THR A 116 15.08 -9.18 8.76
CA THR A 116 14.84 -10.63 8.88
C THR A 116 15.30 -11.47 7.68
N SER A 117 15.76 -10.88 6.56
CA SER A 117 16.53 -11.57 5.49
C SER A 117 17.01 -10.57 4.42
N LEU A 118 18.06 -9.82 4.70
CA LEU A 118 18.61 -8.82 3.78
C LEU A 118 19.69 -9.41 2.86
N THR A 119 19.57 -9.13 1.56
CA THR A 119 20.63 -9.35 0.58
C THR A 119 21.81 -8.40 0.84
N LYS A 120 22.98 -8.66 0.23
CA LYS A 120 24.22 -7.93 0.52
C LYS A 120 24.11 -6.41 0.29
N GLN A 121 23.38 -5.98 -0.74
CA GLN A 121 23.13 -4.57 -1.07
C GLN A 121 22.24 -3.87 -0.04
N GLU A 122 21.35 -4.62 0.62
CA GLU A 122 20.39 -4.07 1.58
C GLU A 122 20.96 -3.96 2.99
N ARG A 123 22.07 -4.67 3.27
CA ARG A 123 22.81 -4.56 4.53
C ARG A 123 23.57 -3.25 4.65
N GLU A 124 23.97 -2.64 3.53
CA GLU A 124 24.68 -1.35 3.53
C GLU A 124 23.82 -0.20 4.06
N TYR A 125 22.49 -0.32 4.01
CA TYR A 125 21.55 0.69 4.56
C TYR A 125 21.41 0.62 6.10
N LYS A 126 21.77 -0.53 6.71
CA LYS A 126 21.72 -0.72 8.16
C LYS A 126 22.97 -0.24 8.90
N LEU A 127 24.07 0.02 8.18
CA LEU A 127 25.28 0.66 8.74
C LEU A 127 25.19 2.19 8.61
#